data_AF-A0A4V2K085-F1
#
_entry.id   AF-A0A4V2K085-F1
#
_cell.length_a   1.000
_cell.length_b   1.000
_cell.length_c   1.000
_cell.angle_alpha   90.00
_cell.angle_beta   90.00
_cell.angle_gamma   90.00
#
_symmetry.space_group_name_H-M   'P 1'
#
loop_
_entity.id
_entity.type
_entity.pdbx_description
1 polymer ?
#
loop_
_entity_poly.entity_id
_entity_poly.type
_entity_poly.pdbx_seq_one_letter_code
_entity_poly.pdbx_strand_id
1 'polypeptide(L)'
;MATLVVVSTSLSIASSWTYRSKWPYSYNACDMGIVANQTVNNLLVAATEGNDAYNNGALSESHPGPVHDNGEYVGRSAPEIDMFEAQIGGTPMGDGSGAVSQSGQWAPFNWKYTPLGEFDVPDLTRSVNKSYTGGVYQQATSVVTATDQTAYEFNGYGYSVYDFQYKPGFGDAYISWIATGQLAWSLHWSTMGPDAVVEISDRPVSQEPMYLIMNLGISEAFGEVEYDILMFPLTMRIDWIRVYQDPNAINIGCDPPDFPTAAYIAQDKEAYANPDLTTWVNDYKQETPKNKFLGQC
;
A
#
# COMPACT_ATOMS: atom_id res chain seq x y z
N MET A 1 10.57 3.35 33.08
CA MET A 1 10.62 3.13 31.63
C MET A 1 9.19 2.90 31.21
N ALA A 2 8.54 3.91 30.63
CA ALA A 2 7.20 3.75 30.10
C ALA A 2 7.37 3.23 28.67
N THR A 3 7.05 1.96 28.46
CA THR A 3 6.91 1.40 27.12
C THR A 3 5.69 2.06 26.51
N LEU A 4 5.89 2.90 25.51
CA LEU A 4 4.82 3.55 24.78
C LEU A 4 4.21 2.51 23.83
N VAL A 5 2.91 2.31 23.92
CA VAL A 5 2.15 1.38 23.08
C VAL A 5 1.92 1.98 21.69
N VAL A 6 1.83 1.09 20.70
CA VAL A 6 1.50 1.37 19.30
C VAL A 6 0.22 2.18 19.19
N VAL A 7 0.38 3.49 19.03
CA VAL A 7 -0.61 4.28 18.30
C VAL A 7 -0.20 4.12 16.84
N SER A 8 -1.01 3.44 16.03
CA SER A 8 -0.83 3.44 14.58
C SER A 8 -1.11 4.87 14.13
N THR A 9 -0.05 5.65 14.06
CA THR A 9 0.01 6.80 13.18
C THR A 9 0.44 6.28 11.84
N SER A 10 -0.45 6.29 10.87
CA SER A 10 -0.08 6.08 9.48
C SER A 10 -0.14 7.39 8.70
N LEU A 11 0.91 7.63 7.92
CA LEU A 11 0.86 8.54 6.78
C LEU A 11 1.00 7.69 5.53
N SER A 12 -0.08 7.52 4.80
CA SER A 12 -0.07 6.78 3.54
C SER A 12 -0.56 7.64 2.39
N ILE A 13 -0.16 7.25 1.20
CA ILE A 13 -0.74 7.76 -0.03
C ILE A 13 -1.46 6.61 -0.72
N ALA A 14 -2.75 6.79 -1.01
CA ALA A 14 -3.56 5.82 -1.74
C ALA A 14 -4.39 6.53 -2.83
N SER A 15 -4.77 5.83 -3.89
CA SER A 15 -5.73 6.40 -4.87
C SER A 15 -7.21 6.18 -4.47
N SER A 16 -7.50 5.27 -3.51
CA SER A 16 -8.76 5.19 -2.75
C SER A 16 -8.67 4.25 -1.55
N TRP A 17 -9.09 4.67 -0.35
CA TRP A 17 -9.22 3.82 0.85
C TRP A 17 -10.59 3.13 0.98
N THR A 18 -11.62 3.72 0.37
CA THR A 18 -13.03 3.35 0.58
C THR A 18 -13.51 2.21 -0.32
N TYR A 19 -12.64 1.71 -1.22
CA TYR A 19 -13.02 0.68 -2.18
C TYR A 19 -12.12 -0.53 -2.12
N ARG A 20 -12.56 -1.53 -1.35
CA ARG A 20 -12.10 -2.93 -1.47
C ARG A 20 -12.12 -3.47 -2.92
N SER A 21 -12.77 -2.77 -3.85
CA SER A 21 -12.78 -3.11 -5.28
C SER A 21 -11.65 -2.47 -6.09
N LYS A 22 -10.71 -1.73 -5.49
CA LYS A 22 -9.57 -1.14 -6.22
C LYS A 22 -8.26 -1.24 -5.48
N TRP A 23 -8.29 -1.09 -4.16
CA TRP A 23 -7.10 -1.31 -3.35
C TRP A 23 -6.80 -2.82 -3.25
N PRO A 24 -5.52 -3.25 -3.30
CA PRO A 24 -4.28 -2.50 -3.57
C PRO A 24 -3.78 -2.68 -5.02
N TYR A 25 -4.67 -2.76 -6.01
CA TYR A 25 -4.30 -3.08 -7.39
C TYR A 25 -3.35 -2.06 -7.99
N SER A 26 -2.36 -2.52 -8.74
CA SER A 26 -1.39 -1.71 -9.47
C SER A 26 -1.04 -2.43 -10.75
N TYR A 27 -1.90 -2.34 -11.77
CA TYR A 27 -1.82 -3.29 -12.88
C TYR A 27 -2.48 -2.80 -14.16
N ASN A 28 -1.98 -3.23 -15.32
CA ASN A 28 -2.54 -2.88 -16.64
C ASN A 28 -2.48 -4.06 -17.63
N ALA A 29 -2.75 -5.28 -17.17
CA ALA A 29 -2.80 -6.49 -18.01
C ALA A 29 -4.09 -7.30 -17.79
N CYS A 30 -4.47 -8.06 -18.82
CA CYS A 30 -5.68 -8.88 -18.86
C CYS A 30 -5.33 -10.37 -18.75
N ASP A 31 -4.91 -10.81 -17.57
CA ASP A 31 -4.45 -12.18 -17.26
C ASP A 31 -5.02 -12.71 -15.92
N MET A 32 -4.40 -13.73 -15.31
CA MET A 32 -4.88 -14.34 -14.07
C MET A 32 -4.97 -13.34 -12.90
N GLY A 33 -4.21 -12.24 -12.95
CA GLY A 33 -4.15 -11.24 -11.90
C GLY A 33 -5.47 -10.51 -11.63
N ILE A 34 -6.36 -10.43 -12.63
CA ILE A 34 -7.64 -9.72 -12.53
C ILE A 34 -8.83 -10.63 -12.17
N VAL A 35 -8.55 -11.92 -11.93
CA VAL A 35 -9.56 -12.93 -11.58
C VAL A 35 -9.58 -13.12 -10.07
N ALA A 36 -10.77 -13.33 -9.50
CA ALA A 36 -10.91 -13.66 -8.09
C ALA A 36 -9.99 -14.83 -7.70
N ASN A 37 -9.27 -14.68 -6.60
CA ASN A 37 -8.26 -15.61 -6.07
C ASN A 37 -7.15 -15.96 -7.05
N GLN A 38 -6.92 -15.15 -8.09
CA GLN A 38 -6.01 -15.48 -9.19
C GLN A 38 -6.24 -16.88 -9.76
N THR A 39 -7.50 -17.35 -9.81
CA THR A 39 -7.84 -18.71 -10.23
C THR A 39 -9.09 -18.76 -11.10
N VAL A 40 -9.07 -19.65 -12.10
CA VAL A 40 -10.23 -19.97 -12.94
C VAL A 40 -10.54 -21.44 -12.76
N ASN A 41 -11.76 -21.77 -12.34
CA ASN A 41 -12.21 -23.14 -12.11
C ASN A 41 -11.30 -23.96 -11.17
N ASN A 42 -10.59 -23.31 -10.24
CA ASN A 42 -9.59 -23.91 -9.34
C ASN A 42 -8.41 -24.61 -10.07
N LEU A 43 -8.13 -24.26 -11.32
CA LEU A 43 -7.11 -24.96 -12.13
C LEU A 43 -5.67 -24.51 -11.83
N LEU A 44 -5.49 -23.29 -11.30
CA LEU A 44 -4.17 -22.79 -10.90
C LEU A 44 -3.93 -23.11 -9.42
N VAL A 45 -3.43 -24.32 -9.14
CA VAL A 45 -3.18 -24.82 -7.78
C VAL A 45 -2.22 -23.91 -7.01
N ALA A 46 -1.25 -23.32 -7.70
CA ALA A 46 -0.34 -22.34 -7.13
C ALA A 46 -1.00 -20.97 -6.86
N ALA A 47 -2.27 -20.75 -7.20
CA ALA A 47 -2.99 -19.59 -6.70
C ALA A 47 -3.76 -19.90 -5.40
N THR A 48 -3.86 -21.17 -5.01
CA THR A 48 -4.79 -21.64 -3.97
C THR A 48 -4.15 -22.52 -2.88
N GLU A 49 -2.90 -22.97 -3.03
CA GLU A 49 -2.22 -23.82 -2.03
C GLU A 49 -1.00 -23.10 -1.46
N GLY A 50 -0.65 -23.28 -0.18
CA GLY A 50 0.62 -22.76 0.37
C GLY A 50 0.81 -21.24 0.43
N ASN A 51 -0.24 -20.46 0.12
CA ASN A 51 -0.33 -19.01 0.33
C ASN A 51 -0.89 -18.70 1.74
N ASP A 52 -1.94 -17.87 1.83
CA ASP A 52 -2.59 -17.52 3.10
C ASP A 52 -3.32 -18.73 3.69
N ALA A 53 -2.67 -19.42 4.63
CA ALA A 53 -3.18 -20.62 5.27
C ALA A 53 -4.49 -20.37 6.07
N TYR A 54 -4.75 -19.12 6.47
CA TYR A 54 -5.96 -18.77 7.23
C TYR A 54 -7.18 -18.57 6.32
N ASN A 55 -6.95 -18.37 5.02
CA ASN A 55 -7.98 -18.10 4.03
C ASN A 55 -7.97 -19.14 2.89
N ASN A 56 -7.69 -20.41 3.20
CA ASN A 56 -7.64 -21.52 2.25
C ASN A 56 -6.73 -21.26 1.02
N GLY A 57 -5.63 -20.54 1.24
CA GLY A 57 -4.63 -20.23 0.22
C GLY A 57 -5.05 -19.20 -0.83
N ALA A 58 -6.12 -18.45 -0.60
CA ALA A 58 -6.62 -17.38 -1.47
C ALA A 58 -5.60 -16.24 -1.70
N LEU A 59 -5.67 -15.62 -2.89
CA LEU A 59 -4.77 -14.55 -3.36
C LEU A 59 -5.48 -13.26 -3.84
N SER A 60 -6.81 -13.08 -3.79
CA SER A 60 -7.49 -11.78 -4.11
C SER A 60 -9.02 -11.89 -4.28
N GLU A 61 -9.73 -10.76 -4.34
CA GLU A 61 -11.10 -10.67 -4.87
C GLU A 61 -11.12 -10.14 -6.33
N SER A 62 -12.28 -9.82 -6.93
CA SER A 62 -12.40 -9.39 -8.35
C SER A 62 -12.61 -7.87 -8.50
N HIS A 63 -12.03 -7.24 -9.54
CA HIS A 63 -11.86 -5.77 -9.60
C HIS A 63 -12.21 -5.06 -10.95
N PRO A 64 -12.84 -3.85 -10.92
CA PRO A 64 -13.12 -2.99 -12.09
C PRO A 64 -12.02 -2.04 -12.56
N GLY A 65 -11.86 -2.00 -13.89
CA GLY A 65 -11.26 -0.88 -14.61
C GLY A 65 -12.29 -0.15 -15.52
N PRO A 66 -12.05 1.11 -15.89
CA PRO A 66 -12.76 1.87 -16.92
C PRO A 66 -12.23 1.58 -18.33
N VAL A 67 -13.01 1.98 -19.34
CA VAL A 67 -12.77 1.71 -20.78
C VAL A 67 -12.19 2.97 -21.45
N HIS A 68 -11.11 2.81 -22.22
CA HIS A 68 -10.61 3.78 -23.19
C HIS A 68 -11.59 4.00 -24.35
N ASP A 69 -11.46 5.12 -25.08
CA ASP A 69 -12.27 5.41 -26.28
C ASP A 69 -12.17 4.33 -27.39
N ASN A 70 -11.10 3.54 -27.40
CA ASN A 70 -10.89 2.42 -28.33
C ASN A 70 -11.58 1.10 -27.88
N GLY A 71 -12.25 1.09 -26.73
CA GLY A 71 -12.94 -0.06 -26.16
C GLY A 71 -12.08 -0.97 -25.28
N GLU A 72 -10.80 -0.65 -25.05
CA GLU A 72 -9.90 -1.41 -24.17
C GLU A 72 -9.95 -0.89 -22.74
N TYR A 73 -9.86 -1.77 -21.75
CA TYR A 73 -9.84 -1.33 -20.35
C TYR A 73 -8.44 -0.88 -19.94
N VAL A 74 -8.32 0.28 -19.27
CA VAL A 74 -7.10 0.62 -18.50
C VAL A 74 -7.24 -0.01 -17.15
N GLY A 75 -6.23 -0.77 -16.73
CA GLY A 75 -6.15 -1.21 -15.35
C GLY A 75 -5.92 0.01 -14.45
N ARG A 76 -6.90 0.30 -13.58
CA ARG A 76 -6.79 1.35 -12.57
C ARG A 76 -6.01 0.82 -11.38
N SER A 77 -5.14 1.67 -10.86
CA SER A 77 -4.22 1.37 -9.77
C SER A 77 -4.64 2.13 -8.52
N ALA A 78 -4.93 1.43 -7.43
CA ALA A 78 -4.99 1.97 -6.07
C ALA A 78 -3.99 1.33 -5.11
N PRO A 79 -2.69 1.29 -5.47
CA PRO A 79 -1.67 0.89 -4.51
C PRO A 79 -1.61 1.91 -3.39
N GLU A 80 -1.18 1.43 -2.23
CA GLU A 80 -0.91 2.27 -1.07
C GLU A 80 0.60 2.32 -0.84
N ILE A 81 1.11 3.53 -0.62
CA ILE A 81 2.48 3.75 -0.16
C ILE A 81 2.40 4.31 1.25
N ASP A 82 2.81 3.50 2.21
CA ASP A 82 2.90 3.88 3.61
C ASP A 82 4.24 4.61 3.81
N MET A 83 4.20 5.94 3.97
CA MET A 83 5.37 6.74 4.34
C MET A 83 5.88 6.30 5.71
N PHE A 84 4.97 6.05 6.64
CA PHE A 84 5.23 5.34 7.87
C PHE A 84 3.93 4.83 8.49
N GLU A 85 4.03 3.70 9.19
CA GLU A 85 3.10 3.23 10.21
C GLU A 85 3.91 2.96 11.49
N ALA A 86 3.64 3.69 12.57
CA ALA A 86 4.42 3.57 13.79
C ALA A 86 4.17 2.24 14.51
N GLN A 87 5.24 1.63 14.99
CA GLN A 87 5.23 0.42 15.80
C GLN A 87 6.34 0.44 16.86
N ILE A 88 6.38 -0.59 17.70
CA ILE A 88 7.45 -0.80 18.68
C ILE A 88 8.23 -2.05 18.30
N GLY A 89 9.55 -1.97 18.40
CA GLY A 89 10.46 -3.07 18.10
C GLY A 89 10.54 -3.41 16.61
N GLY A 90 11.00 -4.62 16.32
CA GLY A 90 11.22 -5.08 14.94
C GLY A 90 12.45 -4.48 14.27
N THR A 91 13.38 -3.92 15.06
CA THR A 91 14.64 -3.34 14.58
C THR A 91 15.80 -3.79 15.46
N PRO A 92 17.07 -3.61 15.03
CA PRO A 92 18.24 -3.98 15.83
C PRO A 92 18.42 -3.11 17.09
N MET A 93 17.65 -2.02 17.23
CA MET A 93 17.62 -1.19 18.44
C MET A 93 16.85 -1.86 19.60
N GLY A 94 16.14 -2.96 19.33
CA GLY A 94 15.51 -3.81 20.34
C GLY A 94 14.01 -3.56 20.52
N ASP A 95 13.36 -4.50 21.22
CA ASP A 95 11.89 -4.59 21.31
C ASP A 95 11.21 -3.48 22.11
N GLY A 96 11.97 -2.63 22.81
CA GLY A 96 11.44 -1.46 23.50
C GLY A 96 11.63 -0.14 22.75
N SER A 97 12.18 -0.19 21.53
CA SER A 97 12.46 1.00 20.73
C SER A 97 11.30 1.34 19.79
N GLY A 98 11.02 2.62 19.62
CA GLY A 98 10.14 3.12 18.59
C GLY A 98 10.66 2.81 17.18
N ALA A 99 9.78 2.40 16.30
CA ALA A 99 10.09 2.08 14.92
C ALA A 99 8.91 2.48 14.00
N VAL A 100 9.17 2.50 12.69
CA VAL A 100 8.14 2.68 11.67
C VAL A 100 8.23 1.57 10.64
N SER A 101 7.07 0.98 10.32
CA SER A 101 6.88 0.16 9.13
C SER A 101 6.68 1.09 7.94
N GLN A 102 7.53 0.98 6.94
CA GLN A 102 7.41 1.70 5.67
C GLN A 102 7.12 0.66 4.59
N SER A 103 6.09 0.89 3.76
CA SER A 103 5.61 -0.16 2.87
C SER A 103 4.99 0.32 1.56
N GLY A 104 4.99 -0.57 0.57
CA GLY A 104 4.09 -0.52 -0.57
C GLY A 104 3.13 -1.70 -0.51
N GLN A 105 1.85 -1.46 -0.80
CA GLN A 105 0.81 -2.48 -0.96
C GLN A 105 0.50 -2.70 -2.43
N TRP A 106 0.41 -3.97 -2.83
CA TRP A 106 0.38 -4.36 -4.23
C TRP A 106 -0.67 -5.44 -4.46
N ALA A 107 -1.36 -5.35 -5.58
CA ALA A 107 -2.04 -6.44 -6.24
C ALA A 107 -1.85 -6.33 -7.77
N PRO A 108 -1.89 -7.44 -8.53
CA PRO A 108 -2.01 -8.83 -8.09
C PRO A 108 -0.83 -9.33 -7.25
N PHE A 109 -0.98 -10.50 -6.62
CA PHE A 109 -0.01 -11.04 -5.67
C PHE A 109 0.89 -12.09 -6.34
N ASN A 110 2.19 -11.99 -6.06
CA ASN A 110 3.15 -13.05 -6.34
C ASN A 110 2.78 -14.33 -5.61
N TRP A 111 3.30 -15.44 -6.12
CA TRP A 111 3.27 -16.71 -5.41
C TRP A 111 3.85 -16.53 -4.00
N LYS A 112 3.08 -16.94 -2.98
CA LYS A 112 3.43 -16.77 -1.55
C LYS A 112 3.76 -15.34 -1.14
N TYR A 113 3.19 -14.36 -1.83
CA TYR A 113 3.46 -12.94 -1.56
C TYR A 113 4.95 -12.57 -1.64
N THR A 114 5.76 -13.35 -2.37
CA THR A 114 7.22 -13.18 -2.38
C THR A 114 7.64 -12.24 -3.51
N PRO A 115 8.18 -11.04 -3.21
CA PRO A 115 8.69 -10.14 -4.24
C PRO A 115 9.90 -10.74 -4.96
N LEU A 116 10.19 -10.25 -6.17
CA LEU A 116 11.33 -10.69 -6.96
C LEU A 116 12.60 -9.97 -6.52
N GLY A 117 13.58 -10.69 -5.97
CA GLY A 117 14.85 -10.09 -5.56
C GLY A 117 14.81 -9.40 -4.18
N GLU A 118 15.70 -8.44 -3.97
CA GLU A 118 15.95 -7.84 -2.66
C GLU A 118 15.69 -6.32 -2.66
N PHE A 119 15.50 -5.77 -1.46
CA PHE A 119 15.37 -4.33 -1.23
C PHE A 119 16.75 -3.72 -0.96
N ASP A 120 16.96 -2.49 -1.42
CA ASP A 120 18.20 -1.76 -1.13
C ASP A 120 18.09 -1.11 0.25
N VAL A 121 18.73 -1.71 1.26
CA VAL A 121 18.72 -1.23 2.64
C VAL A 121 20.12 -0.74 3.03
N PRO A 122 20.40 0.58 3.00
CA PRO A 122 21.75 1.11 3.19
C PRO A 122 22.29 0.97 4.62
N ASP A 123 21.41 0.87 5.63
CA ASP A 123 21.82 0.74 7.04
C ASP A 123 21.01 -0.35 7.77
N LEU A 124 21.57 -1.56 7.77
CA LEU A 124 21.03 -2.73 8.48
C LEU A 124 21.18 -2.65 10.00
N THR A 125 21.83 -1.62 10.56
CA THR A 125 21.88 -1.41 12.01
C THR A 125 20.62 -0.73 12.55
N ARG A 126 19.81 -0.16 11.65
CA ARG A 126 18.56 0.55 11.96
C ARG A 126 17.34 -0.04 11.27
N SER A 127 17.52 -0.68 10.13
CA SER A 127 16.46 -1.18 9.27
C SER A 127 16.48 -2.70 9.14
N VAL A 128 15.30 -3.33 9.13
CA VAL A 128 15.13 -4.78 8.96
C VAL A 128 13.97 -5.03 8.01
N ASN A 129 14.15 -5.95 7.05
CA ASN A 129 13.07 -6.40 6.19
C ASN A 129 11.98 -7.06 7.04
N LYS A 130 10.74 -6.59 6.90
CA LYS A 130 9.61 -7.11 7.69
C LYS A 130 9.31 -8.54 7.23
N SER A 131 9.01 -9.42 8.19
CA SER A 131 8.62 -10.81 7.89
C SER A 131 7.22 -10.92 7.30
N TYR A 132 6.36 -9.93 7.53
CA TYR A 132 5.04 -9.87 6.93
C TYR A 132 5.13 -9.46 5.46
N THR A 133 4.73 -10.37 4.58
CA THR A 133 4.77 -10.19 3.12
C THR A 133 3.39 -9.97 2.51
N GLY A 134 2.31 -10.10 3.28
CA GLY A 134 0.94 -9.92 2.78
C GLY A 134 -0.08 -10.85 3.42
N GLY A 135 -1.31 -10.80 2.90
CA GLY A 135 -2.44 -11.66 3.22
C GLY A 135 -3.51 -11.55 2.14
N VAL A 136 -4.67 -12.17 2.35
CA VAL A 136 -5.73 -12.29 1.32
C VAL A 136 -6.15 -10.97 0.63
N TYR A 137 -5.94 -9.83 1.28
CA TYR A 137 -6.31 -8.52 0.72
C TYR A 137 -5.14 -7.73 0.13
N GLN A 138 -3.88 -8.09 0.39
CA GLN A 138 -2.72 -7.34 -0.10
C GLN A 138 -1.44 -8.18 -0.13
N GLN A 139 -0.55 -7.91 -1.09
CA GLN A 139 0.87 -8.19 -0.94
C GLN A 139 1.58 -6.93 -0.44
N ALA A 140 2.46 -7.08 0.54
CA ALA A 140 3.24 -5.99 1.11
C ALA A 140 4.72 -6.13 0.75
N THR A 141 5.35 -5.03 0.34
CA THR A 141 6.80 -4.85 0.43
C THR A 141 7.07 -3.92 1.60
N SER A 142 7.91 -4.33 2.56
CA SER A 142 8.03 -3.58 3.81
C SER A 142 9.39 -3.73 4.48
N VAL A 143 9.86 -2.60 5.02
CA VAL A 143 11.02 -2.50 5.89
C VAL A 143 10.62 -1.75 7.14
N VAL A 144 11.08 -2.25 8.29
CA VAL A 144 10.91 -1.58 9.59
C VAL A 144 12.20 -0.83 9.89
N THR A 145 12.09 0.47 10.18
CA THR A 145 13.24 1.32 10.49
C THR A 145 13.07 2.00 11.84
N ALA A 146 14.14 2.01 12.64
CA ALA A 146 14.12 2.62 13.95
C ALA A 146 13.95 4.14 13.88
N THR A 147 13.09 4.68 14.75
CA THR A 147 12.78 6.11 14.80
C THR A 147 13.71 6.88 15.73
N ASP A 148 13.63 8.21 15.67
CA ASP A 148 14.19 9.08 16.69
C ASP A 148 13.32 8.96 17.96
N GLN A 149 13.88 8.37 18.99
CA GLN A 149 13.17 8.11 20.25
C GLN A 149 12.77 9.39 20.97
N THR A 150 13.40 10.54 20.67
CA THR A 150 13.06 11.83 21.26
C THR A 150 11.86 12.51 20.59
N ALA A 151 11.41 11.99 19.42
CA ALA A 151 10.28 12.52 18.66
C ALA A 151 8.92 11.98 19.12
N TYR A 152 8.86 11.27 20.25
CA TYR A 152 7.62 10.85 20.88
C TYR A 152 7.13 11.89 21.89
N GLU A 153 5.81 12.04 21.98
CA GLU A 153 5.14 13.06 22.81
C GLU A 153 5.72 13.10 24.23
N PHE A 154 5.90 11.96 24.90
CA PHE A 154 6.35 11.95 26.31
C PHE A 154 7.85 11.67 26.51
N ASN A 155 8.66 11.66 25.46
CA ASN A 155 10.10 11.34 25.55
C ASN A 155 11.02 12.49 25.09
N GLY A 156 10.47 13.53 24.47
CA GLY A 156 11.28 14.69 24.06
C GLY A 156 10.51 15.78 23.33
N TYR A 157 9.29 15.49 22.85
CA TYR A 157 8.49 16.42 22.05
C TYR A 157 9.22 16.92 20.78
N GLY A 158 10.22 16.16 20.32
CA GLY A 158 10.95 16.45 19.09
C GLY A 158 10.10 16.20 17.86
N TYR A 159 10.58 16.66 16.71
CA TYR A 159 10.04 16.33 15.40
C TYR A 159 11.05 15.50 14.65
N SER A 160 10.57 14.48 13.94
CA SER A 160 11.37 13.65 13.04
C SER A 160 10.82 13.78 11.62
N VAL A 161 11.72 13.73 10.64
CA VAL A 161 11.36 13.81 9.22
C VAL A 161 11.16 12.40 8.68
N TYR A 162 9.98 12.14 8.14
CA TYR A 162 9.64 10.97 7.35
C TYR A 162 9.24 11.45 5.96
N ASP A 163 9.61 10.68 4.95
CA ASP A 163 9.36 11.03 3.55
C ASP A 163 9.38 9.77 2.69
N PHE A 164 8.88 9.89 1.46
CA PHE A 164 9.18 8.96 0.41
C PHE A 164 9.25 9.70 -0.94
N GLN A 165 10.07 9.18 -1.82
CA GLN A 165 10.15 9.59 -3.21
C GLN A 165 9.75 8.40 -4.08
N TYR A 166 9.01 8.63 -5.15
CA TYR A 166 8.75 7.59 -6.14
C TYR A 166 8.83 8.15 -7.56
N LYS A 167 9.28 7.27 -8.47
CA LYS A 167 9.20 7.48 -9.92
C LYS A 167 8.12 6.53 -10.45
N PRO A 168 6.99 7.06 -10.98
CA PRO A 168 5.93 6.25 -11.57
C PRO A 168 6.37 5.37 -12.75
N GLY A 169 5.67 4.26 -12.95
CA GLY A 169 5.73 3.45 -14.17
C GLY A 169 6.55 2.17 -14.07
N PHE A 170 7.21 1.82 -15.17
CA PHE A 170 7.96 0.57 -15.37
C PHE A 170 9.45 0.85 -15.62
N GLY A 171 10.27 -0.19 -15.68
CA GLY A 171 11.68 -0.08 -16.06
C GLY A 171 12.54 0.50 -14.95
N ASP A 172 12.87 1.80 -15.05
CA ASP A 172 13.71 2.51 -14.07
C ASP A 172 12.89 3.19 -12.95
N ALA A 173 11.61 2.86 -12.85
CA ALA A 173 10.73 3.25 -11.75
C ALA A 173 11.19 2.67 -10.39
N TYR A 174 10.93 3.41 -9.32
CA TYR A 174 11.34 3.05 -7.96
C TYR A 174 10.47 3.75 -6.91
N ILE A 175 10.57 3.28 -5.67
CA ILE A 175 10.11 3.97 -4.46
C ILE A 175 11.25 3.94 -3.45
N SER A 176 11.56 5.08 -2.83
CA SER A 176 12.58 5.23 -1.80
C SER A 176 11.96 5.87 -0.57
N TRP A 177 12.18 5.28 0.60
CA TRP A 177 11.64 5.78 1.86
C TRP A 177 12.74 6.40 2.71
N ILE A 178 12.36 7.44 3.45
CA ILE A 178 13.22 8.17 4.37
C ILE A 178 12.61 8.06 5.76
N ALA A 179 13.44 7.73 6.74
CA ALA A 179 13.09 7.77 8.16
C ALA A 179 14.17 8.55 8.91
N THR A 180 13.76 9.42 9.82
CA THR A 180 14.67 10.28 10.60
C THR A 180 15.61 11.14 9.73
N GLY A 181 15.10 11.60 8.58
CA GLY A 181 15.85 12.40 7.62
C GLY A 181 16.97 11.66 6.86
N GLN A 182 17.00 10.32 6.93
CA GLN A 182 17.96 9.47 6.23
C GLN A 182 17.26 8.46 5.32
N LEU A 183 17.87 8.12 4.17
CA LEU A 183 17.37 7.06 3.29
C LEU A 183 17.33 5.74 4.07
N ALA A 184 16.13 5.18 4.22
CA ALA A 184 15.87 3.97 4.99
C ALA A 184 15.96 2.72 4.12
N TRP A 185 15.32 2.74 2.95
CA TRP A 185 15.39 1.68 1.96
C TRP A 185 14.83 2.14 0.59
N SER A 186 15.11 1.36 -0.45
CA SER A 186 14.50 1.53 -1.78
C SER A 186 13.99 0.22 -2.36
N LEU A 187 12.90 0.33 -3.11
CA LEU A 187 12.31 -0.69 -3.96
C LEU A 187 12.48 -0.28 -5.41
N HIS A 188 13.04 -1.18 -6.22
CA HIS A 188 13.06 -1.02 -7.67
C HIS A 188 11.85 -1.72 -8.29
N TRP A 189 11.30 -1.15 -9.37
CA TRP A 189 10.13 -1.71 -10.06
C TRP A 189 10.29 -3.19 -10.41
N SER A 190 11.50 -3.64 -10.78
CA SER A 190 11.79 -5.03 -11.10
C SER A 190 11.42 -6.01 -9.98
N THR A 191 11.36 -5.53 -8.74
CA THR A 191 10.94 -6.34 -7.59
C THR A 191 9.48 -6.77 -7.64
N MET A 192 8.66 -6.03 -8.39
CA MET A 192 7.25 -6.34 -8.65
C MET A 192 7.02 -6.76 -10.11
N GLY A 193 8.04 -7.34 -10.73
CA GLY A 193 7.97 -7.91 -12.07
C GLY A 193 6.98 -9.09 -12.21
N PRO A 194 6.90 -9.70 -13.41
CA PRO A 194 5.95 -10.77 -13.71
C PRO A 194 6.27 -12.05 -12.94
N ASP A 195 5.23 -12.80 -12.59
CA ASP A 195 5.32 -14.08 -11.90
C ASP A 195 4.60 -15.18 -12.68
N ALA A 196 5.40 -16.00 -13.36
CA ALA A 196 4.92 -17.09 -14.19
C ALA A 196 4.32 -18.26 -13.38
N VAL A 197 4.56 -18.34 -12.06
CA VAL A 197 3.98 -19.41 -11.23
C VAL A 197 2.48 -19.18 -11.01
N VAL A 198 2.08 -17.92 -10.86
CA VAL A 198 0.69 -17.50 -10.72
C VAL A 198 0.14 -16.78 -11.96
N GLU A 199 0.88 -16.84 -13.07
CA GLU A 199 0.52 -16.32 -14.39
C GLU A 199 0.08 -14.84 -14.39
N ILE A 200 0.82 -14.00 -13.65
CA ILE A 200 0.64 -12.54 -13.64
C ILE A 200 1.83 -11.85 -14.31
N SER A 201 1.55 -10.81 -15.06
CA SER A 201 2.45 -9.75 -15.54
C SER A 201 3.00 -8.87 -14.40
N ASP A 202 3.79 -7.86 -14.78
CA ASP A 202 4.42 -6.89 -13.89
C ASP A 202 3.45 -5.84 -13.32
N ARG A 203 3.79 -5.31 -12.14
CA ARG A 203 3.07 -4.19 -11.51
C ARG A 203 3.87 -2.90 -11.66
N PRO A 204 3.34 -1.84 -12.28
CA PRO A 204 4.01 -0.55 -12.28
C PRO A 204 4.07 0.04 -10.87
N VAL A 205 5.09 0.86 -10.60
CA VAL A 205 5.00 1.84 -9.51
C VAL A 205 3.88 2.82 -9.86
N SER A 206 3.02 3.14 -8.88
CA SER A 206 1.78 3.91 -9.07
C SER A 206 1.92 5.05 -10.07
N GLN A 207 1.08 5.04 -11.11
CA GLN A 207 1.02 6.08 -12.14
C GLN A 207 -0.17 7.02 -11.97
N GLU A 208 -1.11 6.66 -11.10
CA GLU A 208 -2.30 7.45 -10.84
C GLU A 208 -2.05 8.53 -9.79
N PRO A 209 -2.80 9.65 -9.85
CA PRO A 209 -2.88 10.58 -8.74
C PRO A 209 -3.34 9.85 -7.48
N MET A 210 -2.70 10.18 -6.37
CA MET A 210 -3.03 9.65 -5.06
C MET A 210 -3.14 10.80 -4.06
N TYR A 211 -3.76 10.55 -2.90
CA TYR A 211 -3.92 11.56 -1.85
C TYR A 211 -3.27 11.13 -0.54
N LEU A 212 -2.80 12.11 0.24
CA LEU A 212 -2.22 11.90 1.56
C LEU A 212 -3.31 11.63 2.60
N ILE A 213 -3.11 10.60 3.40
CA ILE A 213 -3.95 10.24 4.55
C ILE A 213 -3.08 10.29 5.78
N MET A 214 -3.53 11.02 6.80
CA MET A 214 -2.90 11.04 8.10
C MET A 214 -3.94 10.66 9.14
N ASN A 215 -3.62 9.66 9.96
CA ASN A 215 -4.48 9.25 11.05
C ASN A 215 -3.68 9.05 12.34
N LEU A 216 -4.41 9.04 13.45
CA LEU A 216 -3.93 8.61 14.75
C LEU A 216 -4.96 7.62 15.27
N GLY A 217 -4.62 6.34 15.24
CA GLY A 217 -5.51 5.26 15.63
C GLY A 217 -4.84 4.26 16.56
N ILE A 218 -5.66 3.50 17.29
CA ILE A 218 -5.21 2.32 18.02
C ILE A 218 -5.78 1.12 17.28
N SER A 219 -4.94 0.13 17.00
CA SER A 219 -5.36 -1.08 16.30
C SER A 219 -4.67 -2.30 16.91
N GLU A 220 -5.49 -3.23 17.40
CA GLU A 220 -5.04 -4.52 17.95
C GLU A 220 -4.59 -5.49 16.85
N ALA A 221 -4.80 -5.14 15.58
CA ALA A 221 -4.37 -5.96 14.44
C ALA A 221 -2.85 -5.93 14.20
N PHE A 222 -2.15 -4.89 14.68
CA PHE A 222 -0.72 -4.69 14.42
C PHE A 222 0.18 -4.99 15.64
N GLY A 223 -0.42 -5.32 16.78
CA GLY A 223 0.29 -5.63 18.02
C GLY A 223 -0.65 -5.65 19.22
N GLU A 224 -0.15 -6.17 20.34
CA GLU A 224 -0.86 -6.10 21.61
C GLU A 224 -0.89 -4.67 22.14
N VAL A 225 -2.06 -4.24 22.63
CA VAL A 225 -2.27 -2.89 23.16
C VAL A 225 -2.32 -2.95 24.69
N GLU A 226 -1.30 -2.41 25.35
CA GLU A 226 -1.26 -2.32 26.82
C GLU A 226 -2.02 -1.06 27.30
N TYR A 227 -3.34 -1.15 27.41
CA TYR A 227 -4.18 0.00 27.76
C TYR A 227 -3.84 0.63 29.13
N ASP A 228 -3.35 -0.16 30.09
CA ASP A 228 -3.07 0.31 31.46
C ASP A 228 -1.90 1.30 31.54
N ILE A 229 -1.04 1.34 30.53
CA ILE A 229 0.13 2.24 30.46
C ILE A 229 -0.05 3.38 29.46
N LEU A 230 -1.18 3.42 28.74
CA LEU A 230 -1.51 4.49 27.82
C LEU A 230 -1.98 5.75 28.57
N MET A 231 -1.46 6.90 28.16
CA MET A 231 -1.83 8.21 28.71
C MET A 231 -2.71 8.96 27.73
N PHE A 232 -4.00 9.12 28.06
CA PHE A 232 -4.95 9.85 27.22
C PHE A 232 -5.18 11.29 27.71
N PRO A 233 -5.39 12.26 26.79
CA PRO A 233 -5.36 12.11 25.33
C PRO A 233 -3.93 11.97 24.78
N LEU A 234 -3.79 11.18 23.70
CA LEU A 234 -2.56 11.03 22.91
C LEU A 234 -2.63 11.99 21.71
N THR A 235 -1.50 12.61 21.35
CA THR A 235 -1.45 13.60 20.26
C THR A 235 -0.36 13.27 19.24
N MET A 236 -0.74 13.16 17.96
CA MET A 236 0.19 13.30 16.83
C MET A 236 0.25 14.78 16.43
N ARG A 237 1.46 15.34 16.42
CA ARG A 237 1.72 16.72 15.97
C ARG A 237 2.44 16.71 14.63
N ILE A 238 1.94 17.51 13.70
CA ILE A 238 2.53 17.72 12.39
C ILE A 238 2.91 19.19 12.29
N ASP A 239 4.21 19.47 12.17
CA ASP A 239 4.70 20.83 11.99
C ASP A 239 4.48 21.30 10.54
N TRP A 240 4.80 20.44 9.57
CA TRP A 240 4.62 20.73 8.16
C TRP A 240 4.43 19.47 7.33
N ILE A 241 3.85 19.68 6.14
CA ILE A 241 3.78 18.71 5.05
C ILE A 241 4.28 19.42 3.80
N ARG A 242 5.09 18.73 3.02
CA ARG A 242 5.60 19.25 1.74
C ARG A 242 5.40 18.19 0.68
N VAL A 243 4.95 18.63 -0.49
CA VAL A 243 4.80 17.80 -1.68
C VAL A 243 5.62 18.44 -2.78
N TYR A 244 6.49 17.65 -3.39
CA TYR A 244 7.39 18.09 -4.45
C TYR A 244 7.05 17.37 -5.75
N GLN A 245 7.27 18.04 -6.87
CA GLN A 245 7.24 17.45 -8.20
C GLN A 245 8.58 17.71 -8.88
N ASP A 246 9.02 16.81 -9.75
CA ASP A 246 10.19 17.07 -10.60
C ASP A 246 9.89 18.33 -11.44
N PRO A 247 10.79 19.32 -11.47
CA PRO A 247 10.58 20.55 -12.24
C PRO A 247 10.38 20.29 -13.75
N ASN A 248 10.83 19.14 -14.26
CA ASN A 248 10.65 18.73 -15.66
C ASN A 248 9.41 17.86 -15.89
N ALA A 249 8.67 17.47 -14.84
CA ALA A 249 7.50 16.61 -14.92
C ALA A 249 6.36 17.12 -14.03
N ILE A 250 6.08 18.42 -14.12
CA ILE A 250 4.99 19.05 -13.37
C ILE A 250 3.64 18.60 -13.94
N ASN A 251 2.81 18.01 -13.09
CA ASN A 251 1.46 17.57 -13.39
C ASN A 251 0.53 17.89 -12.21
N ILE A 252 -0.34 18.88 -12.39
CA ILE A 252 -1.23 19.40 -11.35
C ILE A 252 -2.66 19.32 -11.86
N GLY A 253 -3.52 18.62 -11.11
CA GLY A 253 -4.96 18.51 -11.39
C GLY A 253 -5.51 17.12 -11.09
N CYS A 254 -6.83 16.99 -11.08
CA CYS A 254 -7.52 15.71 -10.90
C CYS A 254 -7.83 15.01 -12.24
N ASP A 255 -7.39 15.58 -13.36
CA ASP A 255 -7.65 15.08 -14.71
C ASP A 255 -6.38 15.08 -15.57
N PRO A 256 -5.32 14.37 -15.14
CA PRO A 256 -4.10 14.30 -15.93
C PRO A 256 -4.38 13.63 -17.29
N PRO A 257 -3.71 14.05 -18.38
CA PRO A 257 -3.96 13.52 -19.72
C PRO A 257 -3.87 11.99 -19.83
N ASP A 258 -2.93 11.39 -19.09
CA ASP A 258 -2.69 9.94 -19.11
C ASP A 258 -3.65 9.15 -18.20
N PHE A 259 -4.28 9.82 -17.24
CA PHE A 259 -5.24 9.21 -16.30
C PHE A 259 -6.42 10.16 -16.07
N PRO A 260 -7.31 10.34 -17.07
CA PRO A 260 -8.48 11.19 -16.91
C PRO A 260 -9.37 10.61 -15.81
N THR A 261 -9.41 11.31 -14.68
CA THR A 261 -9.98 10.82 -13.41
C THR A 261 -11.11 11.71 -12.93
N ALA A 262 -11.25 12.93 -13.47
CA ALA A 262 -12.30 13.84 -13.05
C ALA A 262 -13.70 13.31 -13.40
N ALA A 263 -13.88 12.78 -14.62
CA ALA A 263 -15.15 12.18 -15.03
C ALA A 263 -15.50 10.97 -14.15
N TYR A 264 -14.50 10.15 -13.83
CA TYR A 264 -14.67 8.97 -12.98
C TYR A 264 -15.09 9.36 -11.55
N ILE A 265 -14.37 10.28 -10.90
CA ILE A 265 -14.72 10.78 -9.56
C ILE A 265 -16.10 11.46 -9.58
N ALA A 266 -16.44 12.19 -10.64
CA ALA A 266 -17.73 12.85 -10.75
C ALA A 266 -18.89 11.85 -10.87
N GLN A 267 -18.70 10.76 -11.61
CA GLN A 267 -19.65 9.66 -11.71
C GLN A 267 -19.82 8.95 -10.37
N ASP A 268 -18.73 8.74 -9.63
CA ASP A 268 -18.70 8.02 -8.36
C ASP A 268 -18.58 8.95 -7.14
N LYS A 269 -19.20 10.14 -7.20
CA LYS A 269 -18.91 11.22 -6.24
C LYS A 269 -19.18 10.86 -4.77
N GLU A 270 -20.27 10.16 -4.51
CA GLU A 270 -20.60 9.73 -3.14
C GLU A 270 -19.50 8.82 -2.58
N ALA A 271 -18.94 8.00 -3.45
CA ALA A 271 -17.89 7.08 -3.11
C ALA A 271 -16.61 7.81 -2.61
N TYR A 272 -16.29 8.94 -3.22
CA TYR A 272 -15.15 9.77 -2.82
C TYR A 272 -15.46 10.79 -1.72
N ALA A 273 -16.72 10.95 -1.32
CA ALA A 273 -17.14 11.96 -0.35
C ALA A 273 -17.70 11.40 0.96
N ASN A 274 -18.03 10.10 1.01
CA ASN A 274 -18.62 9.45 2.16
C ASN A 274 -17.64 8.43 2.80
N PRO A 275 -17.06 8.74 3.97
CA PRO A 275 -16.10 7.86 4.63
C PRO A 275 -16.73 6.57 5.19
N ASP A 276 -18.07 6.50 5.32
CA ASP A 276 -18.76 5.32 5.83
C ASP A 276 -18.93 4.23 4.75
N LEU A 277 -18.68 4.56 3.48
CA LEU A 277 -18.73 3.60 2.38
C LEU A 277 -17.38 2.90 2.25
N THR A 278 -17.22 1.74 2.91
CA THR A 278 -15.94 1.02 2.96
C THR A 278 -15.83 -0.11 1.93
N THR A 279 -16.92 -0.41 1.22
CA THR A 279 -16.98 -1.49 0.24
C THR A 279 -17.81 -1.08 -1.00
N TRP A 280 -17.34 -1.48 -2.19
CA TRP A 280 -17.98 -1.12 -3.46
C TRP A 280 -19.36 -1.74 -3.66
N VAL A 281 -19.47 -3.03 -3.34
CA VAL A 281 -20.73 -3.79 -3.52
C VAL A 281 -21.61 -3.68 -2.28
N ASN A 282 -21.07 -3.90 -1.08
CA ASN A 282 -21.91 -4.01 0.12
C ASN A 282 -22.34 -2.65 0.66
N ASP A 283 -21.48 -1.62 0.64
CA ASP A 283 -21.84 -0.30 1.17
C ASP A 283 -22.32 0.61 0.04
N TYR A 284 -21.52 0.77 -1.02
CA TYR A 284 -21.81 1.68 -2.14
C TYR A 284 -22.80 1.12 -3.18
N LYS A 285 -23.17 -0.16 -3.07
CA LYS A 285 -24.23 -0.82 -3.87
C LYS A 285 -23.98 -0.83 -5.38
N GLN A 286 -22.73 -0.88 -5.81
CA GLN A 286 -22.37 -0.99 -7.23
C GLN A 286 -22.16 -2.44 -7.68
N GLU A 287 -22.27 -2.68 -8.98
CA GLU A 287 -21.99 -4.00 -9.56
C GLU A 287 -20.49 -4.24 -9.71
N THR A 288 -20.11 -5.51 -9.65
CA THR A 288 -18.79 -5.94 -10.10
C THR A 288 -18.75 -5.82 -11.63
N PRO A 289 -17.72 -5.19 -12.20
CA PRO A 289 -17.49 -5.13 -13.65
C PRO A 289 -17.46 -6.51 -14.32
N LYS A 290 -17.64 -6.50 -15.64
CA LYS A 290 -17.46 -7.68 -16.47
C LYS A 290 -16.00 -7.86 -16.86
N ASN A 291 -15.57 -9.10 -16.96
CA ASN A 291 -14.20 -9.48 -17.30
C ASN A 291 -14.14 -10.18 -18.67
N LYS A 292 -13.38 -9.61 -19.61
CA LYS A 292 -13.16 -10.14 -20.97
C LYS A 292 -12.38 -11.46 -20.97
N PHE A 293 -11.40 -11.60 -20.07
CA PHE A 293 -10.65 -12.86 -19.88
C PHE A 293 -11.59 -14.01 -19.49
N LEU A 294 -12.64 -13.71 -18.72
CA LEU A 294 -13.69 -14.67 -18.35
C LEU A 294 -14.82 -14.80 -19.39
N GLY A 295 -14.75 -14.09 -20.52
CA GLY A 295 -15.77 -14.11 -21.56
C GLY A 295 -17.11 -13.46 -21.17
N GLN A 296 -17.12 -12.54 -20.21
CA GLN A 296 -18.34 -11.89 -19.70
C GLN A 296 -18.77 -10.67 -20.54
N CYS A 297 -17.89 -10.17 -21.40
CA CYS A 297 -18.11 -9.03 -22.30
C CYS A 297 -17.33 -9.19 -23.60
#